data_AF-U4Q7Y1-F1
#
_entry.id   AF-U4Q7Y1-F1
#
_cell.length_a   1.000
_cell.length_b   1.000
_cell.length_c   1.000
_cell.angle_alpha   90.00
_cell.angle_beta   90.00
_cell.angle_gamma   90.00
#
_symmetry.space_group_name_H-M   'P 1'
#
loop_
_entity.id
_entity.type
_entity.pdbx_description
1 polymer ?
#
loop_
_entity_poly.entity_id
_entity_poly.type
_entity_poly.pdbx_seq_one_letter_code
_entity_poly.pdbx_strand_id
1 'polypeptide(L)'
;MTEEEIAWYVETVAAATMANKAVLSLSMAGIPVIRENATQAYGKWISPNSPHFERLVLAIDKQIGEMLATAEILADPPQGRA
;
A
#
# COMPACT_ATOMS: atom_id res chain seq x y z
N MET A 1 -7.94 -18.78 -16.70
CA MET A 1 -7.85 -18.25 -15.34
C MET A 1 -8.80 -19.03 -14.46
N THR A 2 -8.31 -19.59 -13.36
CA THR A 2 -9.13 -20.23 -12.32
C THR A 2 -9.81 -19.17 -11.46
N GLU A 3 -10.84 -19.57 -10.69
CA GLU A 3 -11.48 -18.67 -9.71
C GLU A 3 -10.49 -18.15 -8.67
N GLU A 4 -9.50 -18.98 -8.30
CA GLU A 4 -8.44 -18.64 -7.37
C GLU A 4 -7.48 -17.58 -7.95
N GLU A 5 -7.12 -17.68 -9.23
CA GLU A 5 -6.32 -16.67 -9.92
C GLU A 5 -7.07 -15.33 -10.05
N ILE A 6 -8.38 -15.38 -10.28
CA ILE A 6 -9.23 -14.17 -10.30
C ILE A 6 -9.27 -13.53 -8.91
N ALA A 7 -9.51 -14.31 -7.86
CA ALA A 7 -9.55 -13.80 -6.49
C ALA A 7 -8.21 -13.17 -6.10
N TRP A 8 -7.10 -13.83 -6.41
CA TRP A 8 -5.75 -13.29 -6.17
C TRP A 8 -5.50 -11.99 -6.93
N TYR A 9 -5.91 -11.91 -8.20
CA TYR A 9 -5.77 -10.70 -9.00
C TYR A 9 -6.59 -9.54 -8.40
N VAL A 10 -7.85 -9.78 -8.06
CA VAL A 10 -8.74 -8.77 -7.47
C VAL A 10 -8.19 -8.27 -6.13
N GLU A 11 -7.72 -9.16 -5.27
CA GLU A 11 -7.10 -8.78 -3.99
C GLU A 11 -5.83 -7.94 -4.20
N THR A 12 -4.99 -8.29 -5.16
CA THR A 12 -3.76 -7.55 -5.47
C THR A 12 -4.09 -6.13 -5.93
N VAL A 13 -5.07 -5.98 -6.83
CA VAL A 13 -5.54 -4.66 -7.32
C VAL A 13 -6.17 -3.85 -6.20
N ALA A 14 -6.97 -4.48 -5.33
CA ALA A 14 -7.60 -3.83 -4.20
C ALA A 14 -6.54 -3.31 -3.21
N ALA A 15 -5.54 -4.14 -2.89
CA ALA A 15 -4.45 -3.78 -1.99
C ALA A 15 -3.63 -2.61 -2.53
N ALA A 16 -3.23 -2.65 -3.80
CA ALA A 16 -2.49 -1.55 -4.45
C ALA A 16 -3.32 -0.26 -4.47
N THR A 17 -4.63 -0.36 -4.74
CA THR A 17 -5.54 0.81 -4.73
C THR A 17 -5.64 1.43 -3.32
N MET A 18 -5.77 0.61 -2.28
CA MET A 18 -5.82 1.09 -0.90
C MET A 18 -4.49 1.68 -0.45
N ALA A 19 -3.36 1.08 -0.81
CA ALA A 19 -2.02 1.63 -0.54
C ALA A 19 -1.85 3.00 -1.18
N ASN A 20 -2.18 3.15 -2.47
CA ASN A 20 -2.14 4.42 -3.19
C ASN A 20 -3.01 5.48 -2.51
N LYS A 21 -4.25 5.11 -2.16
CA LYS A 21 -5.17 6.01 -1.45
C LYS A 21 -4.61 6.44 -0.11
N ALA A 22 -3.98 5.54 0.66
CA ALA A 22 -3.37 5.85 1.95
C ALA A 22 -2.25 6.88 1.80
N VAL A 23 -1.28 6.58 0.94
CA VAL A 23 -0.14 7.48 0.67
C VAL A 23 -0.61 8.85 0.18
N LEU A 24 -1.55 8.89 -0.77
CA LEU A 24 -2.07 10.15 -1.30
C LEU A 24 -2.84 10.95 -0.24
N SER A 25 -3.63 10.28 0.60
CA SER A 25 -4.38 10.95 1.67
C SER A 25 -3.45 11.62 2.68
N LEU A 26 -2.34 10.95 3.05
CA LEU A 26 -1.33 11.53 3.93
C LEU A 26 -0.66 12.75 3.29
N SER A 27 -0.26 12.62 2.02
CA SER A 27 0.35 13.71 1.25
C SER A 27 -0.56 14.95 1.17
N MET A 28 -1.83 14.75 0.81
CA MET A 28 -2.83 15.83 0.75
C MET A 28 -3.09 16.47 2.12
N ALA A 29 -2.99 15.70 3.21
CA ALA A 29 -3.19 16.19 4.57
C ALA A 29 -1.93 16.86 5.16
N GLY A 30 -0.80 16.87 4.46
CA GLY A 30 0.48 17.34 5.00
C GLY A 30 1.03 16.46 6.14
N ILE A 31 0.58 15.21 6.22
CA ILE A 31 1.03 14.23 7.22
C ILE A 31 2.23 13.47 6.66
N PRO A 32 3.28 13.20 7.45
CA PRO A 32 4.42 12.41 7.00
C PRO A 32 3.99 11.06 6.41
N VAL A 33 4.48 10.77 5.20
CA VAL A 33 4.24 9.50 4.51
C VAL A 33 5.20 8.44 5.08
N ILE A 34 4.81 7.87 6.22
CA ILE A 34 5.51 6.76 6.88
C ILE A 34 4.54 5.60 7.08
N ARG A 35 5.07 4.38 7.27
CA ARG A 35 4.26 3.16 7.40
C ARG A 35 3.17 3.29 8.46
N GLU A 36 3.50 3.79 9.65
CA GLU A 36 2.54 3.93 10.76
C GLU A 36 1.33 4.80 10.38
N ASN A 37 1.59 5.98 9.79
CA ASN A 37 0.51 6.88 9.37
C ASN A 37 -0.33 6.26 8.24
N ALA A 38 0.30 5.50 7.34
CA ALA A 38 -0.41 4.84 6.25
C ALA A 38 -1.31 3.70 6.78
N THR A 39 -0.83 2.95 7.78
CA THR A 39 -1.61 1.96 8.53
C THR A 39 -2.83 2.57 9.20
N GLN A 40 -2.65 3.69 9.89
CA GLN A 40 -3.77 4.42 10.50
C GLN A 40 -4.76 4.94 9.44
N ALA A 41 -4.28 5.36 8.26
CA ALA A 41 -5.12 5.86 7.20
C ALA A 41 -6.00 4.76 6.58
N TYR A 42 -5.41 3.63 6.14
CA TYR A 42 -6.19 2.56 5.53
C TYR A 42 -7.06 1.81 6.55
N GLY A 43 -6.66 1.77 7.83
CA GLY A 43 -7.44 1.17 8.91
C GLY A 43 -8.85 1.78 9.06
N LYS A 44 -9.06 3.01 8.56
CA LYS A 44 -10.38 3.66 8.53
C LYS A 44 -11.32 3.14 7.43
N TRP A 45 -10.84 2.35 6.48
CA TRP A 45 -11.62 1.88 5.33
C TRP A 45 -11.92 0.40 5.35
N ILE A 46 -11.16 -0.37 6.14
CA ILE A 46 -11.28 -1.82 6.19
C ILE A 46 -12.09 -2.19 7.43
N SER A 47 -13.19 -2.91 7.22
CA SER A 47 -13.93 -3.49 8.34
C SER A 47 -13.12 -4.63 8.97
N PRO A 48 -12.88 -4.61 10.30
CA PRO A 48 -12.21 -5.73 10.99
C PRO A 48 -13.03 -7.02 10.94
N ASN A 49 -14.33 -6.94 10.61
CA ASN A 49 -15.20 -8.10 10.46
C ASN A 49 -15.16 -8.70 9.05
N SER A 50 -14.30 -8.19 8.16
CA SER A 50 -14.11 -8.77 6.83
C SER A 50 -13.44 -10.14 6.93
N PRO A 51 -13.96 -11.20 6.27
CA PRO A 51 -13.31 -12.51 6.24
C PRO A 51 -11.94 -12.48 5.56
N HIS A 52 -11.64 -11.42 4.80
CA HIS A 52 -10.35 -11.21 4.12
C HIS A 52 -9.46 -10.19 4.83
N PHE A 53 -9.82 -9.76 6.05
CA PHE A 53 -9.14 -8.66 6.75
C PHE A 53 -7.62 -8.85 6.84
N GLU A 54 -7.16 -9.96 7.41
CA GLU A 54 -5.73 -10.20 7.63
C GLU A 54 -4.95 -10.23 6.31
N ARG A 55 -5.45 -10.96 5.31
CA ARG A 55 -4.82 -11.09 4.00
C ARG A 55 -4.73 -9.74 3.28
N LEU A 56 -5.81 -8.96 3.33
CA LEU A 56 -5.87 -7.64 2.70
C LEU A 56 -4.92 -6.65 3.39
N VAL A 57 -4.87 -6.64 4.73
CA VAL A 57 -3.95 -5.79 5.51
C VAL A 57 -2.50 -6.10 5.15
N LEU A 58 -2.11 -7.38 5.12
CA LEU A 58 -0.76 -7.79 4.75
C LEU A 58 -0.40 -7.36 3.32
N ALA A 59 -1.33 -7.49 2.37
CA ALA A 59 -1.11 -7.08 0.99
C ALA A 59 -0.94 -5.55 0.87
N ILE A 60 -1.74 -4.77 1.61
CA ILE A 60 -1.64 -3.31 1.62
C ILE A 60 -0.31 -2.85 2.24
N ASP A 61 0.06 -3.42 3.38
CA ASP A 61 1.33 -3.09 4.05
C ASP A 61 2.55 -3.40 3.18
N LYS A 62 2.49 -4.51 2.43
CA LYS A 62 3.52 -4.86 1.45
C LYS A 62 3.62 -3.77 0.37
N GLN A 63 2.50 -3.37 -0.23
CA GLN A 63 2.48 -2.34 -1.27
C GLN A 63 2.99 -0.99 -0.75
N ILE A 64 2.59 -0.57 0.45
CA ILE A 64 3.11 0.65 1.09
C ILE A 64 4.62 0.53 1.32
N GLY A 65 5.10 -0.62 1.79
CA GLY A 65 6.53 -0.87 1.96
C GLY A 65 7.32 -0.72 0.66
N GLU A 66 6.82 -1.29 -0.43
CA GLU A 66 7.43 -1.19 -1.76
C GLU A 66 7.44 0.26 -2.27
N MET A 67 6.36 1.01 -2.05
CA MET A 67 6.27 2.43 -2.41
C MET A 67 7.28 3.28 -1.64
N LEU A 68 7.40 3.08 -0.32
CA LEU A 68 8.33 3.81 0.53
C LEU A 68 9.79 3.52 0.14
N ALA A 69 10.14 2.24 -0.03
CA ALA A 69 11.48 1.85 -0.46
C ALA A 69 11.83 2.42 -1.85
N THR A 70 10.86 2.43 -2.77
CA THR A 70 11.04 3.03 -4.10
C THR A 70 11.25 4.54 -3.99
N ALA A 71 10.48 5.23 -3.14
CA ALA A 71 10.64 6.66 -2.92
C ALA A 71 12.00 7.01 -2.33
N GLU A 72 12.54 6.20 -1.41
CA GLU A 72 13.89 6.35 -0.85
C GLU A 72 14.96 6.24 -1.95
N ILE A 73 14.87 5.23 -2.82
CA ILE A 73 15.80 5.05 -3.96
C ILE A 73 15.74 6.23 -4.94
N LEU A 74 14.55 6.77 -5.19
CA LEU A 74 14.37 7.91 -6.09
C LEU A 74 14.83 9.24 -5.47
N ALA A 75 14.74 9.38 -4.14
CA ALA A 75 15.19 10.56 -3.42
C ALA A 75 16.72 10.63 -3.30
N ASP A 76 17.39 9.48 -3.26
CA ASP A 76 18.86 9.36 -3.29
C ASP A 76 19.29 8.58 -4.54
N PRO A 77 19.16 9.18 -5.76
CA PRO A 77 19.43 8.48 -7.00
C PRO A 77 20.88 7.99 -6.99
N PRO A 78 21.15 6.72 -7.37
CA PRO A 78 22.51 6.20 -7.39
C PRO A 78 23.38 7.15 -8.21
N GLN A 79 24.43 7.68 -7.58
CA GLN A 79 25.39 8.59 -8.21
C GLN A 79 25.99 7.91 -9.44
N GLY A 80 25.41 8.19 -10.61
CA GLY A 80 25.95 7.93 -11.94
C GLY A 80 26.40 6.50 -12.27
N ARG A 81 25.78 5.91 -13.30
CA ARG A 81 26.61 5.54 -14.45
C ARG A 81 26.42 6.61 -15.51
N ALA A 82 27.39 7.52 -15.56
CA ALA A 82 27.69 8.29 -16.76
C ALA A 82 28.17 7.33 -17.86
#